data_AF-A0A356T0A1-F1
#
_entry.id   AF-A0A356T0A1-F1
#
_cell.length_a   1.000
_cell.length_b   1.000
_cell.length_c   1.000
_cell.angle_alpha   90.00
_cell.angle_beta   90.00
_cell.angle_gamma   90.00
#
_symmetry.space_group_name_H-M   'P 1'
#
loop_
_entity.id
_entity.type
_entity.pdbx_description
1 polymer ?
#
loop_
_entity_poly.entity_id
_entity_poly.type
_entity_poly.pdbx_seq_one_letter_code
_entity_poly.pdbx_strand_id
1 'polypeptide(L)'
;MGVGALFVIWMTACRADDAPPTEVAAETERACPSMIPPPPHVEIALTPPIDRAREIRLEVVVDGAEERCALRVSGVSPGRASEGAVESPSTQAEVDCPSLTVATIGADGAVHELRSTGRPTSLTVRAFDGDQPLGTASGDPLEYAPYEPFGEGCGEVDRASLTLDLAP
;
A
#
# COMPACT_ATOMS: atom_id res chain seq x y z
N MET A 1 -75.15 -33.85 -46.21
CA MET A 1 -75.19 -32.56 -46.93
C MET A 1 -74.52 -31.55 -45.99
N GLY A 2 -73.21 -31.28 -46.10
CA GLY A 2 -72.62 -30.16 -46.88
C GLY A 2 -73.13 -28.82 -46.34
N VAL A 3 -72.38 -27.79 -45.94
CA VAL A 3 -71.01 -27.30 -46.22
C VAL A 3 -70.71 -26.25 -45.10
N GLY A 4 -69.49 -26.11 -44.59
CA GLY A 4 -68.78 -24.82 -44.77
C GLY A 4 -68.09 -24.31 -43.50
N ALA A 5 -66.83 -23.93 -43.66
CA ALA A 5 -65.91 -23.48 -42.62
C ALA A 5 -66.13 -22.01 -42.20
N LEU A 6 -65.68 -21.66 -40.99
CA LEU A 6 -64.94 -20.42 -40.76
C LEU A 6 -64.08 -20.55 -39.49
N PHE A 7 -62.77 -20.44 -39.71
CA PHE A 7 -61.73 -20.32 -38.71
C PHE A 7 -61.82 -18.97 -38.00
N VAL A 8 -61.73 -18.98 -36.66
CA VAL A 8 -61.11 -17.89 -35.88
C VAL A 8 -60.27 -18.54 -34.79
N ILE A 9 -58.96 -18.56 -34.99
CA ILE A 9 -57.98 -18.95 -33.98
C ILE A 9 -57.75 -17.71 -33.10
N TRP A 10 -58.27 -17.72 -31.87
CA TRP A 10 -57.85 -16.76 -30.86
C TRP A 10 -56.61 -17.31 -30.17
N MET A 11 -55.46 -16.65 -30.39
CA MET A 11 -54.22 -16.89 -29.67
C MET A 11 -54.40 -16.47 -28.20
N THR A 12 -54.60 -17.43 -27.30
CA THR A 12 -54.32 -17.23 -25.88
C THR A 12 -52.93 -17.75 -25.58
N ALA A 13 -52.03 -16.80 -25.31
CA ALA A 13 -50.62 -17.02 -25.05
C ALA A 13 -50.39 -17.97 -23.86
N CYS A 14 -49.52 -18.95 -24.05
CA CYS A 14 -48.85 -19.66 -22.98
C CYS A 14 -47.95 -18.69 -22.19
N ARG A 15 -48.08 -18.66 -20.86
CA ARG A 15 -46.97 -18.56 -19.89
C ARG A 15 -47.48 -19.21 -18.59
N ALA A 16 -47.12 -20.46 -18.27
CA ALA A 16 -45.81 -20.98 -17.87
C ALA A 16 -45.30 -20.30 -16.59
N ASP A 17 -45.55 -21.01 -15.49
CA ASP A 17 -44.88 -21.04 -14.18
C ASP A 17 -44.28 -19.75 -13.58
N ASP A 18 -44.94 -19.25 -12.55
CA ASP A 18 -44.37 -18.40 -11.48
C ASP A 18 -43.35 -19.22 -10.66
N ALA A 19 -42.12 -19.33 -11.16
CA ALA A 19 -40.97 -19.62 -10.32
C ALA A 19 -40.45 -18.27 -9.77
N PRO A 20 -40.22 -18.13 -8.45
CA PRO A 20 -39.68 -16.89 -7.90
C PRO A 20 -38.30 -16.62 -8.53
N PRO A 21 -37.95 -15.34 -8.80
CA PRO A 21 -36.65 -15.02 -9.35
C PRO A 21 -35.58 -15.53 -8.38
N THR A 22 -34.73 -16.45 -8.85
CA THR A 22 -33.48 -16.78 -8.19
C THR A 22 -32.71 -15.46 -8.04
N GLU A 23 -32.64 -14.93 -6.82
CA GLU A 23 -31.68 -13.89 -6.47
C GLU A 23 -30.31 -14.54 -6.62
N VAL A 24 -29.73 -14.42 -7.81
CA VAL A 24 -28.30 -14.59 -7.99
C VAL A 24 -27.68 -13.41 -7.25
N ALA A 25 -27.43 -13.59 -5.96
CA ALA A 25 -26.49 -12.76 -5.25
C ALA A 25 -25.22 -12.82 -6.09
N ALA A 26 -24.88 -11.71 -6.73
CA ALA A 26 -23.57 -11.55 -7.32
C ALA A 26 -22.59 -11.55 -6.15
N GLU A 27 -22.18 -12.75 -5.73
CA GLU A 27 -20.92 -12.95 -5.03
C GLU A 27 -19.87 -12.43 -5.99
N THR A 28 -19.59 -11.14 -5.86
CA THR A 28 -18.46 -10.52 -6.53
C THR A 28 -17.29 -11.12 -5.77
N GLU A 29 -16.77 -12.26 -6.23
CA GLU A 29 -15.55 -12.86 -5.71
C GLU A 29 -14.56 -11.71 -5.51
N ARG A 30 -14.15 -11.47 -4.25
CA ARG A 30 -13.18 -10.43 -3.94
C ARG A 30 -11.92 -10.74 -4.73
N ALA A 31 -11.71 -9.98 -5.79
CA ALA A 31 -10.57 -10.17 -6.67
C ALA A 31 -9.33 -9.62 -5.95
N CYS A 32 -8.68 -10.49 -5.18
CA CYS A 32 -7.39 -10.14 -4.60
C CYS A 32 -6.36 -10.05 -5.73
N PRO A 33 -5.62 -8.93 -5.83
CA PRO A 33 -4.58 -8.83 -6.83
C PRO A 33 -3.57 -9.96 -6.60
N SER A 34 -3.16 -10.65 -7.66
CA SER A 34 -2.15 -11.70 -7.57
C SER A 34 -0.79 -11.08 -7.28
N MET A 35 -0.51 -10.83 -6.00
CA MET A 35 0.73 -10.28 -5.47
C MET A 35 1.16 -11.06 -4.24
N ILE A 36 2.47 -11.23 -4.07
CA ILE A 36 3.04 -11.84 -2.88
C ILE A 36 3.01 -10.78 -1.77
N PRO A 37 2.36 -11.03 -0.62
CA PRO A 37 2.37 -10.09 0.48
C PRO A 37 3.81 -9.85 0.97
N PRO A 38 4.16 -8.62 1.39
CA PRO A 38 5.46 -8.37 1.97
C PRO A 38 5.66 -9.23 3.22
N PRO A 39 6.92 -9.56 3.58
CA PRO A 39 7.19 -10.18 4.86
C PRO A 39 6.80 -9.23 6.01
N PRO A 40 6.63 -9.72 7.24
CA PRO A 40 6.45 -8.87 8.41
C PRO A 40 7.56 -7.83 8.54
N HIS A 41 7.20 -6.61 8.93
CA HIS A 41 8.11 -5.46 8.97
C HIS A 41 7.65 -4.35 9.91
N VAL A 42 8.54 -3.40 10.14
CA VAL A 42 8.24 -2.11 10.76
C VAL A 42 8.13 -1.07 9.66
N GLU A 43 7.06 -0.28 9.68
CA GLU A 43 6.87 0.90 8.84
C GLU A 43 7.26 2.14 9.66
N ILE A 44 8.08 3.01 9.07
CA ILE A 44 8.58 4.21 9.72
C ILE A 44 8.11 5.41 8.90
N ALA A 45 7.07 6.08 9.37
CA ALA A 45 6.55 7.29 8.74
C ALA A 45 7.50 8.47 8.97
N LEU A 46 7.77 9.24 7.93
CA LEU A 46 8.61 10.44 7.96
C LEU A 46 7.71 11.69 8.05
N THR A 47 7.85 12.47 9.11
CA THR A 47 7.00 13.65 9.35
C THR A 47 7.86 14.89 9.63
N PRO A 48 7.93 15.89 8.73
CA PRO A 48 7.31 15.91 7.41
C PRO A 48 8.00 14.94 6.43
N PRO A 49 7.33 14.61 5.31
CA PRO A 49 7.93 13.88 4.21
C PRO A 49 9.13 14.61 3.63
N ILE A 50 10.06 13.88 3.01
CA ILE A 50 11.23 14.47 2.36
C ILE A 50 10.87 14.83 0.92
N ASP A 51 10.67 16.12 0.67
CA ASP A 51 10.16 16.69 -0.58
C ASP A 51 11.24 17.39 -1.43
N ARG A 52 12.51 17.27 -1.03
CA ARG A 52 13.65 17.91 -1.69
C ARG A 52 14.87 17.01 -1.72
N ALA A 53 15.73 17.23 -2.70
CA ALA A 53 17.00 16.51 -2.79
C ALA A 53 17.89 16.84 -1.59
N ARG A 54 18.31 15.80 -0.85
CA ARG A 54 19.18 15.90 0.33
C ARG A 54 19.75 14.53 0.70
N GLU A 55 20.80 14.53 1.50
CA GLU A 55 21.30 13.35 2.20
C GLU A 55 20.98 13.50 3.70
N ILE A 56 20.42 12.45 4.31
CA ILE A 56 20.14 12.38 5.74
C ILE A 56 20.93 11.21 6.31
N ARG A 57 21.77 11.47 7.30
CA ARG A 57 22.48 10.42 8.03
C ARG A 57 21.51 9.76 9.01
N LEU A 58 21.48 8.43 9.02
CA LEU A 58 20.67 7.62 9.92
C LEU A 58 21.58 6.80 10.85
N GLU A 59 21.34 6.88 12.15
CA GLU A 59 21.85 5.90 13.11
C GLU A 59 20.70 4.97 13.46
N VAL A 60 20.87 3.69 13.16
CA VAL A 60 19.83 2.66 13.33
C VAL A 60 20.33 1.64 14.34
N VAL A 61 19.48 1.26 15.29
CA VAL A 61 19.76 0.18 16.23
C VAL A 61 18.65 -0.85 16.09
N VAL A 62 19.00 -2.07 15.66
CA VAL A 62 18.07 -3.18 15.43
C VAL A 62 18.43 -4.32 16.35
N ASP A 63 17.54 -4.71 17.27
CA ASP A 63 17.79 -5.81 18.21
C ASP A 63 19.15 -5.69 18.94
N GLY A 64 19.58 -4.47 19.22
CA GLY A 64 20.86 -4.14 19.88
C GLY A 64 22.08 -4.03 18.95
N ALA A 65 21.95 -4.29 17.65
CA ALA A 65 23.01 -4.08 16.66
C ALA A 65 22.93 -2.67 16.06
N GLU A 66 24.05 -1.95 16.06
CA GLU A 66 24.12 -0.57 15.52
C GLU A 66 24.56 -0.55 14.05
N GLU A 67 23.87 0.29 13.27
CA GLU A 67 24.17 0.58 11.88
C GLU A 67 24.21 2.10 11.64
N ARG A 68 25.10 2.52 10.75
CA ARG A 68 25.19 3.91 10.30
C ARG A 68 24.93 3.94 8.81
N CYS A 69 23.95 4.74 8.43
CA CYS A 69 23.37 4.77 7.11
C CYS A 69 23.22 6.23 6.63
N ALA A 70 22.87 6.38 5.38
CA ALA A 70 22.54 7.57 4.66
C ALA A 70 21.29 7.26 3.81
N LEU A 71 20.25 8.06 4.01
CA LEU A 71 19.13 8.19 3.10
C LEU A 71 19.46 9.29 2.10
N ARG A 72 19.65 8.90 0.84
CA ARG A 72 19.91 9.82 -0.27
C ARG A 72 18.64 10.01 -1.08
N VAL A 73 18.19 11.24 -1.20
CA VAL A 73 17.03 11.62 -2.02
C VAL A 73 17.49 12.57 -3.11
N SER A 74 17.11 12.30 -4.36
CA SER A 74 17.46 13.12 -5.53
C SER A 74 16.36 13.09 -6.59
N GLY A 75 16.41 14.00 -7.56
CA GLY A 75 15.46 14.01 -8.69
C GLY A 75 13.99 14.23 -8.31
N VAL A 76 13.72 14.89 -7.17
CA VAL A 76 12.38 15.01 -6.61
C VAL A 76 11.45 15.74 -7.58
N SER A 77 10.41 15.06 -8.06
CA SER A 77 9.35 15.65 -8.88
C SER A 77 8.07 14.83 -8.77
N PRO A 78 6.90 15.49 -8.77
CA PRO A 78 5.61 14.81 -8.66
C PRO A 78 5.30 13.99 -9.92
N GLY A 79 4.53 12.92 -9.73
CA GLY A 79 3.90 12.20 -10.83
C GLY A 79 2.85 13.08 -11.51
N ARG A 80 2.66 12.91 -12.82
CA ARG A 80 1.67 13.67 -13.60
C ARG A 80 0.82 12.72 -14.44
N ALA A 81 -0.47 13.01 -14.52
CA ALA A 81 -1.33 12.38 -15.52
C ALA A 81 -1.29 13.24 -16.80
N SER A 82 -0.80 12.67 -17.89
CA SER A 82 -0.87 13.23 -19.24
C SER A 82 -1.93 12.46 -20.05
N GLU A 83 -2.43 13.00 -21.17
CA GLU A 83 -3.54 12.41 -21.95
C GLU A 83 -3.28 10.93 -22.31
N GLY A 84 -3.79 10.02 -21.47
CA GLY A 84 -3.68 8.57 -21.63
C GLY A 84 -2.52 7.88 -20.89
N ALA A 85 -1.65 8.60 -20.17
CA ALA A 85 -0.52 8.01 -19.42
C ALA A 85 -0.35 8.64 -18.03
N VAL A 86 -0.18 7.80 -17.01
CA VAL A 86 0.26 8.23 -15.68
C VAL A 86 1.78 8.14 -15.64
N GLU A 87 2.45 9.27 -15.51
CA GLU A 87 3.90 9.34 -15.28
C GLU A 87 4.16 9.19 -13.78
N SER A 88 4.98 8.19 -13.42
CA SER A 88 5.46 8.01 -12.05
C SER A 88 6.35 9.20 -11.63
N PRO A 89 6.41 9.52 -10.32
CA PRO A 89 7.36 10.52 -9.82
C PRO A 89 8.79 10.14 -10.21
N SER A 90 9.63 11.13 -10.55
CA SER A 90 11.03 10.89 -10.91
C SER A 90 11.98 10.84 -9.71
N THR A 91 11.44 10.93 -8.50
CA THR A 91 12.21 10.89 -7.27
C THR A 91 13.00 9.59 -7.17
N GLN A 92 14.29 9.72 -6.93
CA GLN A 92 15.19 8.62 -6.63
C GLN A 92 15.52 8.68 -5.15
N ALA A 93 15.31 7.58 -4.44
CA ALA A 93 15.61 7.47 -3.02
C ALA A 93 16.30 6.14 -2.74
N GLU A 94 17.41 6.18 -2.01
CA GLU A 94 18.19 5.02 -1.61
C GLU A 94 18.57 5.13 -0.14
N VAL A 95 18.52 4.01 0.58
CA VAL A 95 19.05 3.87 1.93
C VAL A 95 20.18 2.85 1.86
N ASP A 96 21.37 3.21 2.33
CA ASP A 96 22.57 2.38 2.25
C ASP A 96 22.79 1.47 3.47
N CYS A 97 21.71 0.86 4.00
CA CYS A 97 21.82 -0.15 5.06
C CYS A 97 21.00 -1.41 4.76
N PRO A 98 21.40 -2.57 5.29
CA PRO A 98 20.70 -3.82 5.05
C PRO A 98 19.35 -3.89 5.80
N SER A 99 19.21 -3.11 6.88
CA SER A 99 18.05 -3.17 7.78
C SER A 99 16.87 -2.35 7.31
N LEU A 100 17.05 -1.38 6.41
CA LEU A 100 15.99 -0.47 5.98
C LEU A 100 15.95 -0.35 4.46
N THR A 101 14.75 -0.15 3.91
CA THR A 101 14.52 0.20 2.51
C THR A 101 13.54 1.36 2.42
N VAL A 102 13.56 2.08 1.30
CA VAL A 102 12.50 3.05 0.99
C VAL A 102 11.22 2.29 0.67
N ALA A 103 10.13 2.60 1.38
CA ALA A 103 8.86 1.89 1.24
C ALA A 103 7.91 2.62 0.29
N THR A 104 7.77 3.94 0.48
CA THR A 104 6.76 4.73 -0.21
C THR A 104 7.33 6.07 -0.67
N ILE A 105 7.18 6.32 -1.97
CA ILE A 105 7.33 7.64 -2.60
C ILE A 105 5.93 8.06 -3.04
N GLY A 106 5.48 9.22 -2.54
CA GLY A 106 4.15 9.74 -2.81
C GLY A 106 4.01 10.26 -4.24
N ALA A 107 2.76 10.47 -4.68
CA ALA A 107 2.49 11.09 -5.98
C ALA A 107 3.01 12.54 -6.07
N ASP A 108 3.20 13.20 -4.93
CA ASP A 108 3.88 14.48 -4.78
C ASP A 108 5.41 14.41 -5.03
N GLY A 109 5.96 13.19 -5.14
CA GLY A 109 7.38 12.93 -5.28
C GLY A 109 8.13 12.90 -3.94
N ALA A 110 7.47 13.14 -2.81
CA ALA A 110 8.14 13.11 -1.52
C ALA A 110 8.36 11.66 -1.04
N VAL A 111 9.40 11.44 -0.23
CA VAL A 111 9.60 10.16 0.48
C VAL A 111 8.82 10.23 1.79
N HIS A 112 7.85 9.33 1.96
CA HIS A 112 6.94 9.32 3.11
C HIS A 112 7.31 8.25 4.13
N GLU A 113 7.83 7.11 3.69
CA GLU A 113 7.98 5.94 4.57
C GLU A 113 9.26 5.16 4.28
N LEU A 114 9.92 4.74 5.35
CA LEU A 114 10.94 3.68 5.34
C LEU A 114 10.34 2.39 5.88
N ARG A 115 10.94 1.26 5.53
CA ARG A 115 10.52 -0.07 5.98
C ARG A 115 11.70 -0.88 6.45
N SER A 116 11.53 -1.64 7.53
CA SER A 116 12.54 -2.59 7.98
C SER A 116 12.59 -3.85 7.11
N THR A 117 13.78 -4.40 6.97
CA THR A 117 13.98 -5.75 6.44
C THR A 117 13.69 -6.77 7.54
N GLY A 118 12.61 -7.55 7.37
CA GLY A 118 12.21 -8.58 8.35
C GLY A 118 11.55 -8.00 9.60
N ARG A 119 11.46 -8.83 10.65
CA ARG A 119 10.65 -8.61 11.86
C ARG A 119 11.51 -8.37 13.10
N PRO A 120 12.11 -7.19 13.28
CA PRO A 120 12.88 -6.89 14.48
C PRO A 120 11.98 -6.88 15.73
N THR A 121 12.57 -7.19 16.89
CA THR A 121 11.90 -7.11 18.19
C THR A 121 12.00 -5.69 18.77
N SER A 122 13.12 -5.02 18.54
CA SER A 122 13.31 -3.60 18.87
C SER A 122 13.97 -2.85 17.71
N LEU A 123 13.59 -1.59 17.55
CA LEU A 123 14.13 -0.71 16.52
C LEU A 123 14.21 0.72 17.05
N THR A 124 15.38 1.34 16.88
CA THR A 124 15.57 2.78 17.08
C THR A 124 16.19 3.37 15.82
N VAL A 125 15.65 4.48 15.33
CA VAL A 125 16.18 5.23 14.19
C VAL A 125 16.35 6.68 14.60
N ARG A 126 17.56 7.21 14.43
CA ARG A 126 17.90 8.61 14.68
C ARG A 126 18.35 9.24 13.37
N ALA A 127 17.74 10.35 12.99
CA ALA A 127 18.06 11.05 11.76
C ALA A 127 18.85 12.33 12.03
N PHE A 128 19.77 12.65 11.13
CA PHE A 128 20.64 13.81 11.19
C PHE A 128 20.81 14.45 9.81
N ASP A 129 20.89 15.78 9.79
CA ASP A 129 21.37 16.55 8.65
C ASP A 129 22.80 17.00 8.93
N GLY A 130 23.78 16.28 8.37
CA GLY A 130 25.17 16.35 8.81
C GLY A 130 25.31 15.99 10.30
N ASP A 131 25.64 17.00 11.11
CA ASP A 131 25.77 16.90 12.57
C ASP A 131 24.51 17.35 13.33
N GLN A 132 23.55 17.98 12.65
CA GLN A 132 22.33 18.47 13.27
C GLN A 132 21.32 17.33 13.46
N PRO A 133 20.86 17.02 14.69
CA PRO A 133 19.82 16.03 14.89
C PRO A 133 18.49 16.54 14.29
N LEU A 134 17.84 15.68 13.51
CA LEU A 134 16.51 15.93 12.95
C LEU A 134 15.43 15.30 13.80
N GLY A 135 15.61 14.04 14.22
CA GLY A 135 14.53 13.29 14.85
C GLY A 135 14.97 11.94 15.41
N THR A 136 14.11 11.33 16.21
CA THR A 136 14.29 9.95 16.68
C THR A 136 12.95 9.24 16.74
N ALA A 137 12.92 8.00 16.25
CA ALA A 137 11.82 7.06 16.37
C ALA A 137 12.32 5.81 17.08
N SER A 138 11.56 5.27 18.03
CA SER A 138 11.95 4.06 18.76
C SER A 138 10.77 3.22 19.20
N GLY A 139 10.91 1.90 19.14
CA GLY A 139 10.01 0.93 19.76
C GLY A 139 10.80 -0.22 20.37
N ASP A 140 10.52 -0.54 21.64
CA ASP A 140 11.10 -1.66 22.38
C ASP A 140 10.18 -2.06 23.56
N PRO A 141 9.47 -3.20 23.49
CA PRO A 141 9.32 -4.05 22.30
C PRO A 141 8.45 -3.39 21.23
N LEU A 142 8.59 -3.83 19.98
CA LEU A 142 7.71 -3.43 18.88
C LEU A 142 6.35 -4.13 18.97
N GLU A 143 5.28 -3.35 18.89
CA GLU A 143 3.91 -3.87 18.86
C GLU A 143 3.48 -4.13 17.41
N TYR A 144 3.42 -5.42 17.04
CA TYR A 144 2.94 -5.84 15.73
C TYR A 144 1.42 -6.04 15.77
N ALA A 145 0.75 -5.49 14.76
CA ALA A 145 -0.66 -5.72 14.50
C ALA A 145 -0.85 -6.30 13.09
N PRO A 146 -1.86 -7.15 12.91
CA PRO A 146 -2.23 -7.63 11.59
C PRO A 146 -2.69 -6.49 10.69
N TYR A 147 -2.29 -6.53 9.41
CA TYR A 147 -2.77 -5.60 8.39
C TYR A 147 -2.88 -6.28 7.03
N GLU A 148 -3.83 -5.84 6.21
CA GLU A 148 -4.08 -6.39 4.89
C GLU A 148 -3.60 -5.44 3.78
N PRO A 149 -2.37 -5.59 3.25
CA PRO A 149 -1.76 -4.64 2.30
C PRO A 149 -2.54 -4.48 0.99
N PHE A 150 -3.32 -5.49 0.62
CA PHE A 150 -4.04 -5.55 -0.65
C PHE A 150 -5.56 -5.40 -0.49
N GLY A 151 -6.02 -4.97 0.69
CA GLY A 151 -7.42 -4.81 1.02
C GLY A 151 -8.02 -6.04 1.71
N GLU A 152 -9.26 -5.87 2.18
CA GLU A 152 -9.90 -6.82 3.09
C GLU A 152 -10.14 -8.20 2.45
N GLY A 153 -9.64 -9.24 3.11
CA GLY A 153 -9.68 -10.63 2.65
C GLY A 153 -8.57 -11.01 1.68
N CYS A 154 -7.56 -10.15 1.47
CA CYS A 154 -6.49 -10.37 0.49
C CYS A 154 -5.13 -10.72 1.09
N GLY A 155 -5.15 -11.24 2.30
CA GLY A 155 -3.97 -11.75 3.00
C GLY A 155 -3.48 -10.75 4.04
N GLU A 156 -3.03 -11.30 5.17
CA GLU A 156 -2.62 -10.55 6.34
C GLU A 156 -1.11 -10.64 6.52
N VAL A 157 -0.52 -9.53 6.95
CA VAL A 157 0.89 -9.42 7.32
C VAL A 157 0.98 -8.75 8.69
N ASP A 158 1.95 -9.17 9.50
CA ASP A 158 2.25 -8.48 10.77
C ASP A 158 3.05 -7.20 10.50
N ARG A 159 2.55 -6.06 10.99
CA ARG A 159 3.25 -4.77 10.90
C ARG A 159 3.31 -4.05 12.23
N ALA A 160 4.46 -3.48 12.55
CA ALA A 160 4.59 -2.45 13.58
C ALA A 160 4.76 -1.08 12.91
N SER A 161 4.36 0.00 13.58
CA SER A 161 4.44 1.35 13.03
C SER A 161 5.20 2.27 13.99
N LEU A 162 6.14 3.05 13.45
CA LEU A 162 6.85 4.11 14.15
C LEU A 162 6.72 5.41 13.36
N THR A 163 6.81 6.54 14.06
CA THR A 163 6.88 7.86 13.42
C THR A 163 8.21 8.51 13.75
N LEU A 164 8.91 8.97 12.71
CA LEU A 164 10.11 9.77 12.81
C LEU A 164 9.77 11.22 12.50
N ASP A 165 9.62 12.01 13.57
CA ASP A 165 9.42 13.44 13.47
C ASP A 165 10.75 14.12 13.11
N LEU A 166 10.86 14.56 11.86
CA LEU A 166 12.00 15.30 11.33
C LEU A 166 11.80 16.79 11.62
N ALA A 167 12.68 17.36 12.43
CA ALA A 167 12.75 18.81 12.61
C ALA A 167 12.95 19.50 11.24
N PRO A 168 12.31 20.68 11.04
CA PRO A 168 12.35 21.41 9.77
C PRO A 168 13.75 21.88 9.36
#